data_AF-A0A3D8GN28-F1
#
_entry.id   AF-A0A3D8GN28-F1
#
_cell.length_a   1.000
_cell.length_b   1.000
_cell.length_c   1.000
_cell.angle_alpha   90.00
_cell.angle_beta   90.00
_cell.angle_gamma   90.00
#
_symmetry.space_group_name_H-M   'P 1'
#
loop_
_entity.id
_entity.type
_entity.pdbx_description
1 polymer ?
#
loop_
_entity_poly.entity_id
_entity_poly.type
_entity_poly.pdbx_seq_one_letter_code
_entity_poly.pdbx_strand_id
1 'polypeptide(L)'
;MIFFKGGVQIKKYALPAAIIILSIFFLNTFIDNEKKERVDTNDSDAPEIASWENKVKSVFVFKGDRKITNKMVANAAKKAAVLEIDPAAEASVKLAHNQSQMELSEWDLKAGKEIGKLEPYWILGTLNNLDTRIILIRAKTDEGTVTYLTKIKVKKNYSYQELLQPDLDGYTLIVFSNNDEGIGDLALNSQNYITQEVKGNLPELQKKYPDLGIRTLPSIYIFQGMMRVFKSEDMSELRSLITEVKKNVYEGANENWHVQVHAKQNISVRSAEIIISYREKEAITGEIAIIFRGEQWGWELPKGELQSGTLTVSGQTPVFLSKTEQLSVELSWNGKEERIVLEDKGEK
;
A
#
# COMPACT_ATOMS: atom_id res chain seq x y z
N MET A 1 53.83 40.48 -77.94
CA MET A 1 53.69 41.30 -76.71
C MET A 1 52.30 41.04 -76.16
N ILE A 2 52.21 40.27 -75.08
CA ILE A 2 50.96 39.75 -74.50
C ILE A 2 50.87 40.30 -73.08
N PHE A 3 49.73 40.90 -72.72
CA PHE A 3 49.22 40.91 -71.34
C PHE A 3 47.69 41.09 -71.37
N PHE A 4 46.97 40.13 -70.79
CA PHE A 4 45.61 40.34 -70.27
C PHE A 4 45.54 39.75 -68.85
N LYS A 5 45.15 40.60 -67.90
CA LYS A 5 44.76 40.24 -66.53
C LYS A 5 43.31 39.78 -66.53
N GLY A 6 43.00 38.74 -65.78
CA GLY A 6 41.63 38.34 -65.45
C GLY A 6 41.59 37.16 -64.49
N GLY A 7 41.59 37.43 -63.19
CA GLY A 7 41.34 36.43 -62.16
C GLY A 7 39.88 36.48 -61.72
N VAL A 8 39.24 35.31 -61.57
CA VAL A 8 37.92 35.16 -60.92
C VAL A 8 38.05 34.12 -59.82
N GLN A 9 37.83 34.57 -58.57
CA GLN A 9 37.65 33.73 -57.40
C GLN A 9 36.30 33.00 -57.48
N ILE A 10 36.31 31.66 -57.49
CA ILE A 10 35.09 30.86 -57.37
C ILE A 10 34.91 30.41 -55.90
N LYS A 11 33.88 31.05 -55.32
CA LYS A 11 33.17 30.93 -54.04
C LYS A 11 33.34 29.63 -53.22
N LYS A 12 33.90 29.79 -52.02
CA LYS A 12 33.97 28.83 -50.87
C LYS A 12 32.59 28.47 -50.22
N TYR A 13 31.47 28.60 -50.94
CA TYR A 13 30.12 28.45 -50.37
C TYR A 13 29.33 27.24 -50.90
N ALA A 14 29.88 26.45 -51.82
CA ALA A 14 29.18 25.28 -52.36
C ALA A 14 29.15 24.07 -51.39
N LEU A 15 30.22 23.89 -50.61
CA LEU A 15 30.36 22.73 -49.72
C LEU A 15 29.42 22.75 -48.50
N PRO A 16 29.23 23.88 -47.79
CA PRO A 16 28.29 23.95 -46.67
C PRO A 16 26.82 23.80 -47.13
N ALA A 17 26.48 24.37 -48.30
CA ALA A 17 25.13 24.29 -48.86
C ALA A 17 24.77 22.85 -49.29
N ALA A 18 25.71 22.10 -49.87
CA ALA A 18 25.50 20.70 -50.23
C ALA A 18 25.27 19.81 -48.99
N ILE A 19 25.98 20.06 -47.88
CA ILE A 19 25.79 19.33 -46.62
C ILE A 19 24.42 19.64 -46.01
N ILE A 20 23.97 20.90 -46.04
CA ILE A 20 22.64 21.29 -45.54
C ILE A 20 21.53 20.64 -46.39
N ILE A 21 21.67 20.61 -47.72
CA ILE A 21 20.68 19.98 -48.60
C ILE A 21 20.68 18.46 -48.41
N LEU A 22 21.83 17.81 -48.26
CA LEU A 22 21.92 16.37 -47.95
C LEU A 22 21.33 16.04 -46.58
N SER A 23 21.53 16.89 -45.57
CA SER A 23 20.95 16.67 -44.24
C SER A 23 19.44 16.89 -44.22
N ILE A 24 18.90 17.83 -45.00
CA ILE A 24 17.44 17.95 -45.23
C ILE A 24 16.91 16.74 -45.99
N PHE A 25 17.64 16.23 -46.98
CA PHE A 25 17.21 15.04 -47.74
C PHE A 25 17.20 13.79 -46.86
N PHE A 26 18.20 13.59 -45.99
CA PHE A 26 18.22 12.49 -45.01
C PHE A 26 17.18 12.68 -43.89
N LEU A 27 16.93 13.91 -43.40
CA LEU A 27 15.85 14.18 -42.45
C LEU A 27 14.48 13.89 -43.06
N ASN A 28 14.23 14.30 -44.31
CA ASN A 28 12.97 13.97 -44.98
C ASN A 28 12.86 12.49 -45.32
N THR A 29 13.89 11.83 -45.86
CA THR A 29 13.81 10.40 -46.20
C THR A 29 13.80 9.46 -45.00
N PHE A 30 14.34 9.85 -43.83
CA PHE A 30 14.15 9.08 -42.59
C PHE A 30 12.81 9.38 -41.88
N ILE A 31 12.18 10.54 -42.14
CA ILE A 31 10.85 10.86 -41.62
C ILE A 31 9.73 10.27 -42.50
N ASP A 32 9.98 10.06 -43.81
CA ASP A 32 8.96 9.58 -44.76
C ASP A 32 8.94 8.06 -44.98
N ASN A 33 9.87 7.28 -44.40
CA ASN A 33 9.91 5.82 -44.55
C ASN A 33 9.49 5.01 -43.31
N GLU A 34 9.13 5.67 -42.20
CA GLU A 34 8.19 5.04 -41.27
C GLU A 34 6.81 5.20 -41.92
N LYS A 35 6.36 4.18 -42.68
CA LYS A 35 4.94 3.99 -42.97
C LYS A 35 4.22 4.27 -41.65
N LYS A 36 3.54 5.42 -41.59
CA LYS A 36 2.54 5.68 -40.57
C LYS A 36 1.45 4.66 -40.83
N GLU A 37 1.61 3.47 -40.25
CA GLU A 37 0.47 2.69 -39.81
C GLU A 37 -0.26 3.59 -38.82
N ARG A 38 -1.15 4.44 -39.37
CA ARG A 38 -2.30 4.91 -38.64
C ARG A 38 -3.05 3.65 -38.26
N VAL A 39 -2.83 3.22 -37.03
CA VAL A 39 -3.69 2.22 -36.42
C VAL A 39 -4.95 2.97 -36.02
N ASP A 40 -5.93 2.96 -36.92
CA ASP A 40 -7.34 3.15 -36.60
C ASP A 40 -7.80 1.92 -35.82
N THR A 41 -7.39 1.81 -34.55
CA THR A 41 -8.21 1.06 -33.60
C THR A 41 -9.22 2.06 -33.07
N ASN A 42 -10.50 1.86 -33.37
CA ASN A 42 -11.56 2.55 -32.66
C ASN A 42 -11.33 2.38 -31.16
N ASP A 43 -11.55 3.43 -30.37
CA ASP A 43 -11.48 3.38 -28.90
C ASP A 43 -12.35 2.25 -28.28
N SER A 44 -13.22 1.60 -29.05
CA SER A 44 -14.04 0.44 -28.64
C SER A 44 -13.26 -0.86 -28.45
N ASP A 45 -12.04 -0.98 -28.99
CA ASP A 45 -11.33 -2.25 -29.09
C ASP A 45 -10.17 -2.38 -28.09
N ALA A 46 -10.02 -1.41 -27.19
CA ALA A 46 -9.01 -1.43 -26.14
C ALA A 46 -9.57 -2.06 -24.84
N PRO A 47 -8.75 -2.82 -24.09
CA PRO A 47 -9.11 -3.27 -22.76
C PRO A 47 -9.42 -2.08 -21.83
N GLU A 48 -10.45 -2.24 -21.00
CA GLU A 48 -10.81 -1.29 -19.96
C GLU A 48 -10.24 -1.75 -18.62
N ILE A 49 -9.71 -0.82 -17.82
CA ILE A 49 -9.31 -1.09 -16.45
C ILE A 49 -10.23 -0.31 -15.52
N ALA A 50 -10.79 -1.02 -14.54
CA ALA A 50 -11.76 -0.46 -13.62
C ALA A 50 -11.40 -0.80 -12.17
N SER A 51 -11.55 0.19 -11.28
CA SER A 51 -11.57 -0.02 -9.84
C SER A 51 -12.72 0.80 -9.25
N TRP A 52 -13.64 0.12 -8.56
CA TRP A 52 -14.87 0.71 -8.04
C TRP A 52 -15.63 1.49 -9.14
N GLU A 53 -15.71 2.82 -9.00
CA GLU A 53 -16.42 3.71 -9.93
C GLU A 53 -15.51 4.27 -11.03
N ASN A 54 -14.19 4.18 -10.88
CA ASN A 54 -13.23 4.75 -11.82
C ASN A 54 -12.88 3.75 -12.92
N LYS A 55 -12.87 4.23 -14.16
CA LYS A 55 -12.58 3.43 -15.35
C LYS A 55 -11.70 4.19 -16.31
N VAL A 56 -10.70 3.51 -16.86
CA VAL A 56 -9.83 4.05 -17.90
C VAL A 56 -9.68 3.04 -19.03
N LYS A 57 -9.58 3.53 -20.25
CA LYS A 57 -9.22 2.70 -21.41
C LYS A 57 -7.72 2.60 -21.55
N SER A 58 -7.26 1.41 -21.92
CA SER A 58 -5.86 1.17 -22.23
C SER A 58 -5.51 1.78 -23.60
N VAL A 59 -4.25 2.13 -23.79
CA VAL A 59 -3.76 2.74 -25.04
C VAL A 59 -3.00 1.72 -25.85
N PHE A 60 -3.33 1.61 -27.13
CA PHE A 60 -2.61 0.76 -28.07
C PHE A 60 -1.11 1.09 -28.11
N VAL A 61 -0.27 0.06 -28.08
CA VAL A 61 1.19 0.17 -28.23
C VAL A 61 1.63 -0.38 -29.58
N PHE A 62 1.27 -1.64 -29.87
CA PHE A 62 1.58 -2.31 -31.14
C PHE A 62 0.82 -3.63 -31.32
N LYS A 63 0.89 -4.16 -32.55
CA LYS A 63 0.39 -5.49 -32.93
C LYS A 63 1.53 -6.35 -33.51
N GLY A 64 1.49 -7.66 -33.26
CA GLY A 64 2.47 -8.65 -33.71
C GLY A 64 3.55 -9.01 -32.68
N ASP A 65 4.61 -9.69 -33.13
CA ASP A 65 5.62 -10.31 -32.23
C ASP A 65 6.92 -9.50 -32.09
N ARG A 66 6.89 -8.20 -32.41
CA ARG A 66 8.08 -7.34 -32.28
C ARG A 66 8.42 -7.04 -30.82
N LYS A 67 9.71 -6.85 -30.53
CA LYS A 67 10.18 -6.42 -29.20
C LYS A 67 9.68 -5.00 -28.88
N ILE A 68 9.16 -4.81 -27.68
CA ILE A 68 8.73 -3.51 -27.15
C ILE A 68 9.95 -2.62 -26.93
N THR A 69 9.86 -1.36 -27.35
CA THR A 69 10.92 -0.36 -27.19
C THR A 69 10.50 0.77 -26.23
N ASN A 70 11.49 1.42 -25.59
CA ASN A 70 11.25 2.60 -24.74
C ASN A 70 10.44 3.69 -25.45
N LYS A 71 10.71 3.94 -26.74
CA LYS A 71 10.01 4.97 -27.53
C LYS A 71 8.52 4.64 -27.66
N MET A 72 8.18 3.38 -27.90
CA MET A 72 6.78 2.93 -28.01
C MET A 72 6.04 3.10 -26.68
N VAL A 73 6.65 2.64 -25.58
CA VAL A 73 6.08 2.77 -24.24
C VAL A 73 5.91 4.23 -23.85
N ALA A 74 6.93 5.07 -24.04
CA ALA A 74 6.86 6.50 -23.72
C ALA A 74 5.75 7.22 -24.52
N ASN A 75 5.56 6.87 -25.79
CA ASN A 75 4.51 7.47 -26.62
C ASN A 75 3.11 7.06 -26.16
N ALA A 76 2.90 5.79 -25.79
CA ALA A 76 1.63 5.31 -25.27
C ALA A 76 1.36 5.87 -23.84
N ALA A 77 2.36 5.89 -22.98
CA ALA A 77 2.26 6.39 -21.60
C ALA A 77 1.88 7.89 -21.52
N LYS A 78 2.27 8.69 -22.52
CA LYS A 78 1.84 10.10 -22.65
C LYS A 78 0.35 10.26 -22.92
N LYS A 79 -0.27 9.28 -23.58
CA LYS A 79 -1.70 9.29 -23.93
C LYS A 79 -2.57 8.59 -22.89
N ALA A 80 -2.01 7.60 -22.19
CA ALA A 80 -2.75 6.83 -21.20
C ALA A 80 -3.22 7.72 -20.04
N ALA A 81 -4.48 7.56 -19.65
CA ALA A 81 -4.96 8.08 -18.37
C ALA A 81 -4.36 7.25 -17.23
N VAL A 82 -4.23 7.86 -16.05
CA VAL A 82 -3.83 7.16 -14.83
C VAL A 82 -5.10 6.73 -14.11
N LEU A 83 -5.23 5.44 -13.82
CA LEU A 83 -6.23 4.95 -12.88
C LEU A 83 -5.66 5.06 -11.47
N GLU A 84 -6.31 5.87 -10.64
CA GLU A 84 -6.00 5.93 -9.21
C GLU A 84 -6.79 4.87 -8.47
N ILE A 85 -6.10 4.04 -7.69
CA ILE A 85 -6.69 2.97 -6.88
C ILE A 85 -6.34 3.16 -5.41
N ASP A 86 -7.22 2.70 -4.54
CA ASP A 86 -6.95 2.70 -3.10
C ASP A 86 -5.86 1.67 -2.76
N PRO A 87 -5.09 1.86 -1.67
CA PRO A 87 -4.12 0.87 -1.24
C PRO A 87 -4.81 -0.46 -0.94
N ALA A 88 -4.18 -1.57 -1.30
CA ALA A 88 -4.74 -2.93 -1.18
C ALA A 88 -5.98 -3.23 -2.04
N ALA A 89 -6.49 -2.25 -2.81
CA ALA A 89 -7.58 -2.49 -3.74
C ALA A 89 -7.07 -3.14 -5.03
N GLU A 90 -7.97 -3.83 -5.72
CA GLU A 90 -7.69 -4.42 -7.03
C GLU A 90 -8.28 -3.57 -8.15
N ALA A 91 -7.56 -3.54 -9.27
CA ALA A 91 -8.06 -3.06 -10.53
C ALA A 91 -8.37 -4.25 -11.44
N SER A 92 -9.62 -4.36 -11.87
CA SER A 92 -10.07 -5.37 -12.83
C SER A 92 -9.70 -4.96 -14.25
N VAL A 93 -9.26 -5.92 -15.07
CA VAL A 93 -8.97 -5.73 -16.49
C VAL A 93 -10.03 -6.45 -17.32
N LYS A 94 -10.84 -5.68 -18.04
CA LYS A 94 -11.88 -6.17 -18.93
C LYS A 94 -11.42 -6.10 -20.37
N LEU A 95 -11.30 -7.26 -20.99
CA LEU A 95 -11.00 -7.37 -22.42
C LEU A 95 -12.16 -6.87 -23.28
N ALA A 96 -11.83 -6.34 -24.46
CA ALA A 96 -12.80 -6.01 -25.48
C ALA A 96 -13.43 -7.29 -26.06
N HIS A 97 -14.60 -7.14 -26.69
CA HIS A 97 -15.39 -8.25 -27.23
C HIS A 97 -14.65 -9.15 -28.24
N ASN A 98 -13.66 -8.62 -28.95
CA ASN A 98 -12.85 -9.32 -29.95
C ASN A 98 -11.54 -9.92 -29.37
N GLN A 99 -11.43 -10.00 -28.04
CA GLN A 99 -10.24 -10.47 -27.33
C GLN A 99 -10.57 -11.67 -26.45
N SER A 100 -9.73 -12.70 -26.50
CA SER A 100 -10.04 -14.00 -25.86
C SER A 100 -9.13 -14.37 -24.68
N GLN A 101 -7.87 -13.94 -24.71
CA GLN A 101 -6.88 -14.24 -23.68
C GLN A 101 -6.00 -13.02 -23.43
N MET A 102 -5.45 -12.93 -22.22
CA MET A 102 -4.43 -11.93 -21.97
C MET A 102 -3.32 -12.32 -21.01
N GLU A 103 -2.22 -11.59 -21.14
CA GLU A 103 -1.09 -11.61 -20.23
C GLU A 103 -0.80 -10.18 -19.76
N LEU A 104 -0.50 -10.06 -18.46
CA LEU A 104 -0.13 -8.80 -17.83
C LEU A 104 1.34 -8.82 -17.42
N SER A 105 2.00 -7.67 -17.59
CA SER A 105 3.40 -7.47 -17.21
C SER A 105 3.66 -6.00 -16.90
N GLU A 106 4.67 -5.71 -16.10
CA GLU A 106 5.03 -4.34 -15.76
C GLU A 106 6.23 -3.84 -16.58
N TRP A 107 6.24 -2.54 -16.91
CA TRP A 107 7.38 -1.91 -17.58
C TRP A 107 8.16 -1.04 -16.62
N ASP A 108 9.44 -1.35 -16.43
CA ASP A 108 10.37 -0.50 -15.68
C ASP A 108 10.88 0.62 -16.59
N LEU A 109 10.42 1.85 -16.33
CA LEU A 109 10.86 3.04 -17.06
C LEU A 109 12.35 3.35 -16.87
N LYS A 110 12.92 3.06 -15.69
CA LYS A 110 14.32 3.36 -15.37
C LYS A 110 15.24 2.35 -16.05
N ALA A 111 14.90 1.07 -15.98
CA ALA A 111 15.68 0.02 -16.63
C ALA A 111 15.39 -0.11 -18.14
N GLY A 112 14.28 0.46 -18.61
CA GLY A 112 13.86 0.43 -20.01
C GLY A 112 13.54 -0.98 -20.51
N LYS A 113 12.99 -1.82 -19.63
CA LYS A 113 12.65 -3.21 -19.90
C LYS A 113 11.41 -3.64 -19.15
N GLU A 114 10.81 -4.71 -19.62
CA GLU A 114 9.71 -5.38 -18.95
C GLU A 114 10.19 -6.17 -17.74
N ILE A 115 9.41 -6.13 -16.67
CA ILE A 115 9.66 -6.77 -15.39
C ILE A 115 8.37 -7.43 -14.90
N GLY A 116 8.50 -8.64 -14.34
CA GLY A 116 7.40 -9.35 -13.67
C GLY A 116 6.27 -9.80 -14.62
N LYS A 117 5.84 -11.05 -14.47
CA LYS A 117 4.50 -11.44 -14.91
C LYS A 117 3.53 -11.14 -13.78
N LEU A 118 2.39 -10.55 -14.11
CA LEU A 118 1.31 -10.29 -13.16
C LEU A 118 0.20 -11.31 -13.35
N GLU A 119 -0.62 -11.47 -12.31
CA GLU A 119 -1.83 -12.27 -12.40
C GLU A 119 -2.74 -11.75 -13.53
N PRO A 120 -3.31 -12.62 -14.36
CA PRO A 120 -4.27 -12.20 -15.36
C PRO A 120 -5.52 -11.60 -14.69
N TYR A 121 -6.12 -10.62 -15.36
CA TYR A 121 -7.40 -9.97 -15.04
C TYR A 121 -7.43 -9.04 -13.84
N TRP A 122 -6.37 -9.03 -13.03
CA TRP A 122 -6.33 -8.21 -11.81
C TRP A 122 -4.97 -7.57 -11.64
N ILE A 123 -4.97 -6.31 -11.21
CA ILE A 123 -3.75 -5.60 -10.85
C ILE A 123 -3.90 -5.11 -9.41
N LEU A 124 -3.10 -5.67 -8.52
CA LEU A 124 -3.13 -5.33 -7.10
C LEU A 124 -2.47 -3.97 -6.86
N GLY A 125 -3.16 -3.11 -6.11
CA GLY A 125 -2.61 -1.91 -5.51
C GLY A 125 -1.68 -2.24 -4.35
N THR A 126 -0.40 -1.95 -4.53
CA THR A 126 0.61 -2.10 -3.48
C THR A 126 0.38 -1.11 -2.35
N LEU A 127 0.62 -1.50 -1.10
CA LEU A 127 0.50 -0.59 0.03
C LEU A 127 1.47 0.60 -0.06
N ASN A 128 2.75 0.32 -0.32
CA ASN A 128 3.84 1.27 -0.11
C ASN A 128 4.48 1.85 -1.38
N ASN A 129 4.21 1.28 -2.56
CA ASN A 129 4.68 1.83 -3.82
C ASN A 129 3.67 2.83 -4.39
N LEU A 130 4.01 4.12 -4.24
CA LEU A 130 3.19 5.26 -4.65
C LEU A 130 3.52 5.78 -6.06
N ASP A 131 4.53 5.21 -6.71
CA ASP A 131 4.91 5.58 -8.06
C ASP A 131 3.84 5.13 -9.07
N THR A 132 3.80 5.80 -10.23
CA THR A 132 2.93 5.36 -11.32
C THR A 132 3.52 4.13 -11.98
N ARG A 133 2.79 3.02 -11.89
CA ARG A 133 3.15 1.75 -12.52
C ARG A 133 2.62 1.72 -13.95
N ILE A 134 3.45 1.23 -14.88
CA ILE A 134 3.08 1.05 -16.28
C ILE A 134 2.81 -0.43 -16.51
N ILE A 135 1.57 -0.77 -16.83
CA ILE A 135 1.18 -2.15 -17.07
C ILE A 135 0.94 -2.35 -18.55
N LEU A 136 1.55 -3.39 -19.10
CA LEU A 136 1.36 -3.84 -20.47
C LEU A 136 0.35 -4.98 -20.47
N ILE A 137 -0.62 -4.90 -21.38
CA ILE A 137 -1.69 -5.87 -21.55
C ILE A 137 -1.53 -6.48 -22.94
N ARG A 138 -1.17 -7.76 -23.02
CA ARG A 138 -1.13 -8.49 -24.29
C ARG A 138 -2.43 -9.23 -24.46
N ALA A 139 -3.27 -8.81 -25.39
CA ALA A 139 -4.52 -9.48 -25.70
C ALA A 139 -4.39 -10.29 -27.00
N LYS A 140 -4.92 -11.51 -27.03
CA LYS A 140 -5.06 -12.29 -28.27
C LYS A 140 -6.35 -11.90 -28.99
N THR A 141 -6.23 -11.57 -30.27
CA THR A 141 -7.34 -11.32 -31.20
C THR A 141 -7.27 -12.32 -32.37
N ASP A 142 -8.32 -12.37 -33.18
CA ASP A 142 -8.36 -13.20 -34.39
C ASP A 142 -7.25 -12.82 -35.40
N GLU A 143 -6.77 -11.58 -35.34
CA GLU A 143 -5.73 -11.06 -36.21
C GLU A 143 -4.31 -11.10 -35.58
N GLY A 144 -4.16 -11.76 -34.43
CA GLY A 144 -2.91 -11.92 -33.69
C GLY A 144 -2.85 -11.17 -32.36
N THR A 145 -1.68 -11.18 -31.73
CA THR A 145 -1.47 -10.54 -30.42
C THR A 145 -1.36 -9.03 -30.56
N VAL A 146 -2.12 -8.30 -29.74
CA VAL A 146 -2.09 -6.85 -29.63
C VAL A 146 -1.65 -6.46 -28.23
N THR A 147 -0.72 -5.51 -28.11
CA THR A 147 -0.26 -4.98 -26.83
C THR A 147 -0.83 -3.59 -26.59
N TYR A 148 -1.42 -3.43 -25.41
CA TYR A 148 -1.93 -2.18 -24.87
C TYR A 148 -1.15 -1.78 -23.62
N LEU A 149 -1.27 -0.52 -23.22
CA LEU A 149 -0.65 0.06 -22.04
C LEU A 149 -1.67 0.79 -21.20
N THR A 150 -1.60 0.60 -19.90
CA THR A 150 -2.33 1.38 -18.91
C THR A 150 -1.37 1.94 -17.86
N LYS A 151 -1.85 2.89 -17.07
CA LYS A 151 -1.12 3.43 -15.91
C LYS A 151 -1.97 3.29 -14.68
N ILE A 152 -1.37 2.78 -13.61
CA ILE A 152 -2.00 2.67 -12.30
C ILE A 152 -1.16 3.43 -11.29
N LYS A 153 -1.82 4.14 -10.39
CA LYS A 153 -1.17 4.81 -9.27
C LYS A 153 -1.97 4.55 -8.00
N VAL A 154 -1.28 4.14 -6.94
CA VAL A 154 -1.92 3.98 -5.63
C VAL A 154 -2.09 5.36 -4.99
N LYS A 155 -3.27 5.63 -4.43
CA LYS A 155 -3.52 6.86 -3.68
C LYS A 155 -2.66 6.91 -2.42
N LYS A 156 -2.09 8.08 -2.13
CA LYS A 156 -1.42 8.34 -0.86
C LYS A 156 -2.46 8.78 0.17
N ASN A 157 -2.92 7.84 0.99
CA ASN A 157 -3.91 8.11 2.03
C ASN A 157 -3.25 8.59 3.33
N TYR A 158 -2.03 8.11 3.61
CA TYR A 158 -1.29 8.43 4.83
C TYR A 158 0.12 8.93 4.51
N SER A 159 0.68 9.75 5.40
CA SER A 159 2.02 10.31 5.18
C SER A 159 3.12 9.25 5.23
N TYR A 160 2.92 8.24 6.08
CA TYR A 160 3.84 7.14 6.39
C TYR A 160 3.63 5.91 5.50
N GLN A 161 2.70 5.96 4.55
CA GLN A 161 2.31 4.80 3.72
C GLN A 161 3.49 4.17 2.96
N GLU A 162 4.45 4.99 2.51
CA GLU A 162 5.68 4.54 1.82
C GLU A 162 6.62 3.72 2.71
N LEU A 163 6.47 3.80 4.04
CA LEU A 163 7.26 3.06 5.02
C LEU A 163 6.69 1.67 5.32
N LEU A 164 5.45 1.40 4.93
CA LEU A 164 4.74 0.18 5.27
C LEU A 164 5.27 -1.04 4.49
N GLN A 165 5.04 -2.23 5.05
CA GLN A 165 5.27 -3.49 4.38
C GLN A 165 4.32 -3.62 3.18
N PRO A 166 4.79 -4.09 2.00
CA PRO A 166 3.91 -4.29 0.85
C PRO A 166 2.80 -5.33 1.12
N ASP A 167 3.09 -6.33 1.95
CA ASP A 167 2.18 -7.40 2.33
C ASP A 167 1.21 -6.95 3.44
N LEU A 168 -0.08 -7.21 3.24
CA LEU A 168 -1.18 -6.83 4.14
C LEU A 168 -1.14 -7.58 5.47
N ASP A 169 -0.70 -8.84 5.42
CA ASP A 169 -0.57 -9.67 6.62
C ASP A 169 0.76 -9.41 7.33
N GLY A 170 1.66 -8.67 6.67
CA GLY A 170 2.95 -8.25 7.17
C GLY A 170 2.88 -7.12 8.19
N TYR A 171 3.91 -7.05 9.02
CA TYR A 171 4.08 -6.06 10.05
C TYR A 171 5.17 -5.05 9.71
N THR A 172 4.95 -3.80 10.07
CA THR A 172 5.95 -2.72 9.95
C THR A 172 6.22 -2.12 11.32
N LEU A 173 7.44 -2.27 11.82
CA LEU A 173 7.94 -1.54 12.98
C LEU A 173 8.55 -0.23 12.49
N ILE A 174 8.01 0.91 12.91
CA ILE A 174 8.56 2.23 12.60
C ILE A 174 9.00 2.90 13.90
N VAL A 175 10.28 3.27 13.96
CA VAL A 175 10.84 4.05 15.07
C VAL A 175 11.26 5.41 14.56
N PHE A 176 10.62 6.44 15.11
CA PHE A 176 11.02 7.83 14.95
C PHE A 176 11.93 8.23 16.10
N SER A 177 13.15 8.68 15.79
CA SER A 177 14.14 9.05 16.80
C SER A 177 14.90 10.31 16.42
N ASN A 178 15.56 10.92 17.41
CA ASN A 178 16.56 11.94 17.17
C ASN A 178 17.76 11.34 16.43
N ASN A 179 18.60 12.18 15.80
CA ASN A 179 19.73 11.70 14.99
C ASN A 179 20.71 10.80 15.77
N ASP A 180 20.83 11.03 17.09
CA ASP A 180 21.79 10.39 17.99
C ASP A 180 21.28 9.08 18.61
N GLU A 181 19.97 8.83 18.53
CA GLU A 181 19.31 7.63 19.09
C GLU A 181 18.69 6.81 17.96
N GLY A 182 18.50 5.51 18.17
CA GLY A 182 18.01 4.63 17.11
C GLY A 182 17.50 3.29 17.58
N ILE A 183 17.03 2.49 16.62
CA ILE A 183 16.47 1.16 16.91
C ILE A 183 17.55 0.14 17.30
N GLY A 184 18.80 0.36 16.88
CA GLY A 184 19.94 -0.46 17.27
C GLY A 184 19.75 -1.95 16.96
N ASP A 185 19.92 -2.79 17.97
CA ASP A 185 19.81 -4.25 17.90
C ASP A 185 18.36 -4.78 17.83
N LEU A 186 17.37 -3.90 17.95
CA LEU A 186 15.94 -4.26 17.98
C LEU A 186 15.31 -4.35 16.58
N ALA A 187 16.10 -4.19 15.51
CA ALA A 187 15.58 -4.30 14.16
C ALA A 187 15.13 -5.74 13.85
N LEU A 188 13.87 -5.86 13.45
CA LEU A 188 13.25 -7.10 13.01
C LEU A 188 13.05 -7.05 11.50
N ASN A 189 13.84 -7.83 10.78
CA ASN A 189 13.70 -8.00 9.34
C ASN A 189 13.51 -9.49 9.04
N SER A 190 12.30 -9.86 8.67
CA SER A 190 11.90 -11.21 8.26
C SER A 190 10.91 -11.11 7.09
N GLN A 191 10.41 -12.24 6.60
CA GLN A 191 9.39 -12.23 5.54
C GLN A 191 8.13 -11.46 5.95
N ASN A 192 7.74 -11.52 7.22
CA ASN A 192 6.50 -10.93 7.74
C ASN A 192 6.73 -9.68 8.59
N TYR A 193 7.97 -9.22 8.72
CA TYR A 193 8.32 -8.01 9.48
C TYR A 193 9.37 -7.20 8.74
N ILE A 194 9.11 -5.91 8.58
CA ILE A 194 10.14 -4.94 8.25
C ILE A 194 10.29 -3.92 9.36
N THR A 195 11.52 -3.46 9.54
CA THR A 195 11.84 -2.35 10.42
C THR A 195 12.23 -1.11 9.62
N GLN A 196 11.64 0.02 9.97
CA GLN A 196 11.98 1.33 9.44
C GLN A 196 12.43 2.25 10.58
N GLU A 197 13.61 2.83 10.43
CA GLU A 197 14.10 3.87 11.33
C GLU A 197 14.05 5.21 10.59
N VAL A 198 13.41 6.20 11.20
CA VAL A 198 13.27 7.54 10.63
C VAL A 198 13.86 8.55 11.60
N LYS A 199 15.05 9.04 11.27
CA LYS A 199 15.76 10.05 12.06
C LYS A 199 15.36 11.46 11.65
N GLY A 200 15.23 12.34 12.64
CA GLY A 200 14.98 13.76 12.45
C GLY A 200 14.67 14.46 13.76
N ASN A 201 14.61 15.78 13.76
CA ASN A 201 14.11 16.51 14.92
C ASN A 201 12.58 16.46 14.99
N LEU A 202 12.01 16.65 16.18
CA LEU A 202 10.57 16.54 16.41
C LEU A 202 9.74 17.44 15.48
N PRO A 203 10.04 18.74 15.29
CA PRO A 203 9.27 19.60 14.37
C PRO A 203 9.26 19.11 12.92
N GLU A 204 10.40 18.63 12.41
CA GLU A 204 10.50 18.09 11.05
C GLU A 204 9.66 16.82 10.89
N LEU A 205 9.72 15.92 11.86
CA LEU A 205 8.97 14.66 11.84
C LEU A 205 7.46 14.90 11.97
N GLN A 206 7.03 15.84 12.82
CA GLN A 206 5.64 16.26 12.90
C GLN A 206 5.12 16.85 11.60
N LYS A 207 5.95 17.63 10.90
CA LYS A 207 5.59 18.20 9.59
C LYS A 207 5.51 17.14 8.50
N LYS A 208 6.44 16.17 8.49
CA LYS A 208 6.48 15.10 7.49
C LYS A 208 5.39 14.06 7.72
N TYR A 209 5.06 13.77 8.98
CA TYR A 209 4.09 12.75 9.38
C TYR A 209 2.98 13.27 10.31
N PRO A 210 2.15 14.22 9.85
CA PRO A 210 1.20 14.94 10.71
C PRO A 210 0.08 14.04 11.28
N ASP A 211 -0.34 13.03 10.51
CA ASP A 211 -1.37 12.04 10.85
C ASP A 211 -0.93 11.04 11.92
N LEU A 212 0.36 10.94 12.25
CA LEU A 212 0.84 10.09 13.35
C LEU A 212 0.70 10.75 14.73
N GLY A 213 0.56 12.09 14.79
CA GLY A 213 0.43 12.82 16.04
C GLY A 213 1.62 12.62 16.99
N ILE A 214 2.84 12.61 16.44
CA ILE A 214 4.10 12.46 17.20
C ILE A 214 4.24 13.64 18.17
N ARG A 215 4.34 13.38 19.47
CA ARG A 215 4.46 14.43 20.52
C ARG A 215 5.85 14.50 21.14
N THR A 216 6.52 13.36 21.19
CA THR A 216 7.83 13.17 21.82
C THR A 216 8.67 12.24 20.94
N LEU A 217 9.97 12.18 21.20
CA LEU A 217 10.89 11.22 20.60
C LEU A 217 11.61 10.47 21.73
N PRO A 218 11.84 9.14 21.60
CA PRO A 218 11.44 8.31 20.46
C PRO A 218 9.92 8.10 20.38
N SER A 219 9.42 7.83 19.18
CA SER A 219 8.02 7.45 18.96
C SER A 219 7.97 6.18 18.11
N ILE A 220 7.33 5.16 18.65
CA ILE A 220 7.40 3.78 18.17
C ILE A 220 6.01 3.39 17.70
N TYR A 221 5.92 2.83 16.51
CA TYR A 221 4.67 2.37 15.91
C TYR A 221 4.85 0.97 15.36
N ILE A 222 3.83 0.12 15.51
CA ILE A 222 3.73 -1.12 14.75
C ILE A 222 2.44 -1.05 13.94
N PHE A 223 2.55 -1.36 12.64
CA PHE A 223 1.43 -1.48 11.73
C PHE A 223 1.29 -2.92 11.26
N GLN A 224 0.05 -3.36 11.02
CA GLN A 224 -0.26 -4.54 10.24
C GLN A 224 -1.13 -4.08 9.05
N GLY A 225 -0.61 -4.22 7.83
CA GLY A 225 -1.14 -3.49 6.68
C GLY A 225 -1.20 -1.98 6.95
N MET A 226 -2.38 -1.36 6.82
CA MET A 226 -2.60 0.06 7.12
C MET A 226 -3.06 0.33 8.57
N MET A 227 -3.34 -0.71 9.36
CA MET A 227 -3.84 -0.54 10.72
C MET A 227 -2.68 -0.37 11.69
N ARG A 228 -2.69 0.70 12.48
CA ARG A 228 -1.76 0.84 13.61
C ARG A 228 -2.19 -0.10 14.72
N VAL A 229 -1.30 -1.03 15.09
CA VAL A 229 -1.56 -2.06 16.10
C VAL A 229 -0.77 -1.82 17.40
N PHE A 230 0.19 -0.89 17.40
CA PHE A 230 0.92 -0.48 18.60
C PHE A 230 1.38 0.97 18.48
N LYS A 231 1.45 1.65 19.63
CA LYS A 231 2.14 2.93 19.79
C LYS A 231 2.81 2.94 21.16
N SER A 232 4.06 3.41 21.21
CA SER A 232 4.73 3.71 22.47
C SER A 232 5.72 4.86 22.30
N GLU A 233 6.07 5.49 23.41
CA GLU A 233 7.13 6.51 23.52
C GLU A 233 8.32 5.96 24.35
N ASP A 234 8.26 4.68 24.73
CA ASP A 234 9.25 4.00 25.57
C ASP A 234 9.92 2.82 24.84
N MET A 235 11.22 2.96 24.56
CA MET A 235 12.02 1.91 23.92
C MET A 235 12.13 0.63 24.76
N SER A 236 11.96 0.71 26.08
CA SER A 236 11.94 -0.47 26.95
C SER A 236 10.68 -1.32 26.73
N GLU A 237 9.55 -0.67 26.44
CA GLU A 237 8.29 -1.35 26.11
C GLU A 237 8.42 -2.12 24.80
N LEU A 238 9.06 -1.52 23.78
CA LEU A 238 9.38 -2.18 22.52
C LEU A 238 10.34 -3.35 22.73
N ARG A 239 11.44 -3.13 23.45
CA ARG A 239 12.43 -4.20 23.72
C ARG A 239 11.76 -5.40 24.35
N SER A 240 10.97 -5.19 25.39
CA SER A 240 10.25 -6.27 26.06
C SER A 240 9.18 -6.91 25.16
N LEU A 241 8.48 -6.15 24.31
CA LEU A 241 7.55 -6.73 23.32
C LEU A 241 8.25 -7.66 22.32
N ILE A 242 9.50 -7.36 21.95
CA ILE A 242 10.30 -8.15 21.02
C ILE A 242 10.90 -9.39 21.70
N THR A 243 11.43 -9.25 22.92
CA THR A 243 12.24 -10.29 23.56
C THR A 243 11.45 -11.20 24.50
N GLU A 244 10.30 -10.76 24.98
CA GLU A 244 9.56 -11.42 26.06
C GLU A 244 8.10 -11.68 25.68
N VAL A 245 7.49 -12.65 26.33
CA VAL A 245 6.05 -12.89 26.26
C VAL A 245 5.42 -12.27 27.50
N LYS A 246 4.85 -11.07 27.34
CA LYS A 246 4.15 -10.38 28.42
C LYS A 246 2.82 -11.04 28.73
N LYS A 247 2.49 -11.10 30.01
CA LYS A 247 1.17 -11.53 30.50
C LYS A 247 0.57 -10.46 31.40
N ASN A 248 -0.23 -9.57 30.84
CA ASN A 248 -0.87 -8.52 31.60
C ASN A 248 -2.25 -8.98 32.08
N VAL A 249 -2.64 -8.52 33.27
CA VAL A 249 -3.99 -8.74 33.81
C VAL A 249 -4.65 -7.41 34.05
N TYR A 250 -5.83 -7.22 33.46
CA TYR A 250 -6.68 -6.06 33.70
C TYR A 250 -7.94 -6.49 34.41
N GLU A 251 -8.41 -5.70 35.37
CA GLU A 251 -9.61 -6.03 36.13
C GLU A 251 -10.51 -4.82 36.31
N GLY A 252 -11.81 -5.05 36.23
CA GLY A 252 -12.82 -4.03 36.46
C GLY A 252 -14.06 -4.62 37.12
N ALA A 253 -14.84 -3.76 37.76
CA ALA A 253 -16.12 -4.15 38.34
C ALA A 253 -17.07 -2.97 38.44
N ASN A 254 -18.36 -3.27 38.38
CA ASN A 254 -19.42 -2.36 38.81
C ASN A 254 -20.35 -3.11 39.78
N GLU A 255 -21.58 -2.61 39.98
CA GLU A 255 -22.57 -3.22 40.87
C GLU A 255 -22.89 -4.67 40.45
N ASN A 256 -22.96 -4.90 39.14
CA ASN A 256 -23.53 -6.11 38.55
C ASN A 256 -22.48 -7.09 38.01
N TRP A 257 -21.33 -6.57 37.58
CA TRP A 257 -20.35 -7.32 36.81
C TRP A 257 -18.96 -7.25 37.42
N HIS A 258 -18.23 -8.34 37.26
CA HIS A 258 -16.79 -8.40 37.36
C HIS A 258 -16.21 -8.80 36.02
N VAL A 259 -15.16 -8.13 35.58
CA VAL A 259 -14.45 -8.46 34.36
C VAL A 259 -12.97 -8.61 34.67
N GLN A 260 -12.37 -9.71 34.21
CA GLN A 260 -10.93 -9.92 34.20
C GLN A 260 -10.50 -10.14 32.74
N VAL A 261 -9.42 -9.49 32.33
CA VAL A 261 -8.80 -9.67 31.02
C VAL A 261 -7.37 -10.15 31.22
N HIS A 262 -7.07 -11.34 30.72
CA HIS A 262 -5.72 -11.89 30.68
C HIS A 262 -5.16 -11.74 29.26
N ALA A 263 -4.21 -10.83 29.10
CA ALA A 263 -3.58 -10.55 27.81
C ALA A 263 -2.21 -11.23 27.74
N LYS A 264 -1.95 -11.99 26.68
CA LYS A 264 -0.65 -12.59 26.37
C LYS A 264 -0.12 -12.00 25.07
N GLN A 265 1.00 -11.28 25.16
CA GLN A 265 1.49 -10.44 24.06
C GLN A 265 3.00 -10.54 23.87
N ASN A 266 3.43 -10.75 22.63
CA ASN A 266 4.79 -10.51 22.14
C ASN A 266 4.71 -10.04 20.68
N ILE A 267 5.82 -9.73 20.05
CA ILE A 267 5.79 -9.18 18.69
C ILE A 267 4.94 -9.98 17.69
N SER A 268 4.85 -11.31 17.82
CA SER A 268 4.09 -12.22 16.93
C SER A 268 2.73 -12.70 17.48
N VAL A 269 2.42 -12.45 18.75
CA VAL A 269 1.24 -12.98 19.43
C VAL A 269 0.55 -11.84 20.16
N ARG A 270 -0.77 -11.71 19.97
CA ARG A 270 -1.60 -10.74 20.70
C ARG A 270 -2.94 -11.35 21.04
N SER A 271 -3.00 -12.17 22.08
CA SER A 271 -4.23 -12.84 22.50
C SER A 271 -4.74 -12.28 23.81
N ALA A 272 -6.05 -12.22 23.97
CA ALA A 272 -6.67 -11.95 25.25
C ALA A 272 -7.78 -12.97 25.55
N GLU A 273 -7.87 -13.32 26.83
CA GLU A 273 -8.98 -14.05 27.42
C GLU A 273 -9.73 -13.09 28.34
N ILE A 274 -11.04 -12.97 28.13
CA ILE A 274 -11.93 -12.10 28.91
C ILE A 274 -12.88 -13.00 29.69
N ILE A 275 -12.87 -12.84 31.01
CA ILE A 275 -13.73 -13.55 31.95
C ILE A 275 -14.70 -12.54 32.54
N ILE A 276 -15.98 -12.73 32.25
CA ILE A 276 -17.08 -11.88 32.71
C ILE A 276 -17.89 -12.68 33.71
N SER A 277 -18.05 -12.17 34.93
CA SER A 277 -18.86 -12.80 35.97
C SER A 277 -19.97 -11.87 36.43
N TYR A 278 -21.20 -12.37 36.46
CA TYR A 278 -22.35 -11.64 36.99
C TYR A 278 -22.45 -11.87 38.50
N ARG A 279 -22.66 -10.80 39.26
CA ARG A 279 -22.59 -10.80 40.74
C ARG A 279 -23.95 -10.86 41.41
N GLU A 280 -25.03 -10.53 40.69
CA GLU A 280 -26.36 -10.52 41.28
C GLU A 280 -27.00 -11.92 41.32
N LYS A 281 -28.10 -12.02 42.06
CA LYS A 281 -28.86 -13.26 42.23
C LYS A 281 -29.90 -13.50 41.13
N GLU A 282 -30.18 -12.49 40.30
CA GLU A 282 -31.14 -12.63 39.20
C GLU A 282 -30.54 -13.45 38.06
N ALA A 283 -31.35 -14.31 37.45
CA ALA A 283 -30.89 -15.06 36.28
C ALA A 283 -30.90 -14.14 35.06
N ILE A 284 -29.73 -13.87 34.48
CA ILE A 284 -29.66 -13.29 33.14
C ILE A 284 -29.98 -14.40 32.14
N THR A 285 -31.01 -14.16 31.32
CA THR A 285 -31.38 -15.03 30.20
C THR A 285 -30.92 -14.42 28.88
N GLY A 286 -30.44 -15.26 27.96
CA GLY A 286 -30.09 -14.88 26.60
C GLY A 286 -28.64 -14.47 26.42
N GLU A 287 -28.30 -14.18 25.16
CA GLU A 287 -26.96 -13.83 24.73
C GLU A 287 -26.54 -12.42 25.21
N ILE A 288 -25.31 -12.32 25.68
CA ILE A 288 -24.63 -11.07 26.03
C ILE A 288 -23.75 -10.68 24.85
N ALA A 289 -23.97 -9.49 24.30
CA ALA A 289 -23.04 -8.87 23.37
C ALA A 289 -21.91 -8.20 24.17
N ILE A 290 -20.67 -8.39 23.70
CA ILE A 290 -19.46 -7.92 24.38
C ILE A 290 -18.64 -7.10 23.41
N ILE A 291 -18.25 -5.90 23.84
CA ILE A 291 -17.29 -5.06 23.11
C ILE A 291 -16.14 -4.70 24.05
N PHE A 292 -14.92 -5.14 23.71
CA PHE A 292 -13.72 -4.69 24.40
C PHE A 292 -13.16 -3.45 23.71
N ARG A 293 -12.99 -2.35 24.45
CA ARG A 293 -12.57 -1.06 23.89
C ARG A 293 -11.27 -0.56 24.51
N GLY A 294 -10.47 0.07 23.66
CA GLY A 294 -9.48 1.07 24.05
C GLY A 294 -9.90 2.46 23.56
N GLU A 295 -9.00 3.44 23.64
CA GLU A 295 -9.34 4.83 23.29
C GLU A 295 -9.66 5.02 21.80
N GLN A 296 -9.02 4.24 20.93
CA GLN A 296 -9.07 4.42 19.47
C GLN A 296 -9.44 3.15 18.70
N TRP A 297 -9.88 2.11 19.39
CA TRP A 297 -10.27 0.84 18.78
C TRP A 297 -11.35 0.14 19.61
N GLY A 298 -12.10 -0.73 18.95
CA GLY A 298 -13.06 -1.65 19.58
C GLY A 298 -12.89 -3.05 18.99
N TRP A 299 -13.11 -4.05 19.84
CA TRP A 299 -13.12 -5.45 19.46
C TRP A 299 -14.46 -6.04 19.84
N GLU A 300 -15.32 -6.21 18.84
CA GLU A 300 -16.56 -6.95 18.99
C GLU A 300 -16.24 -8.43 19.15
N LEU A 301 -16.68 -8.99 20.28
CA LEU A 301 -16.46 -10.37 20.62
C LEU A 301 -17.71 -11.19 20.32
N PRO A 302 -17.56 -12.51 20.08
CA PRO A 302 -18.70 -13.40 19.95
C PRO A 302 -19.68 -13.23 21.11
N LYS A 303 -20.97 -13.19 20.78
CA LYS A 303 -22.01 -13.22 21.80
C LYS A 303 -21.98 -14.55 22.54
N GLY A 304 -22.33 -14.52 23.82
CA GLY A 304 -22.33 -15.73 24.64
C GLY A 304 -23.35 -15.68 25.76
N GLU A 305 -23.74 -16.85 26.24
CA GLU A 305 -24.59 -17.01 27.42
C GLU A 305 -23.73 -17.29 28.66
N LEU A 306 -24.19 -16.86 29.83
CA LEU A 306 -23.51 -17.18 31.08
C LEU A 306 -23.63 -18.68 31.40
N GLN A 307 -22.51 -19.32 31.65
CA GLN A 307 -22.44 -20.67 32.19
C GLN A 307 -22.10 -20.58 33.68
N SER A 308 -23.08 -20.93 34.53
CA SER A 308 -22.92 -20.87 35.99
C SER A 308 -22.53 -19.47 36.50
N GLY A 309 -23.05 -18.41 35.87
CA GLY A 309 -22.79 -17.01 36.25
C GLY A 309 -21.53 -16.40 35.62
N THR A 310 -20.81 -17.15 34.79
CA THR A 310 -19.58 -16.68 34.12
C THR A 310 -19.64 -16.91 32.61
N LEU A 311 -19.05 -15.99 31.84
CA LEU A 311 -18.83 -16.10 30.41
C LEU A 311 -17.34 -15.84 30.14
N THR A 312 -16.69 -16.77 29.44
CA THR A 312 -15.30 -16.64 29.03
C THR A 312 -15.22 -16.58 27.51
N VAL A 313 -14.54 -15.55 27.00
CA VAL A 313 -14.30 -15.38 25.56
C VAL A 313 -12.83 -15.13 25.32
N SER A 314 -12.25 -15.74 24.29
CA SER A 314 -10.85 -15.58 23.95
C SER A 314 -10.65 -15.34 22.47
N GLY A 315 -9.59 -14.61 22.11
CA GLY A 315 -9.21 -14.43 20.73
C GLY A 315 -8.00 -13.53 20.55
N GLN A 316 -7.69 -13.20 19.29
CA GLN A 316 -6.62 -12.29 18.95
C GLN A 316 -7.13 -10.84 19.07
N THR A 317 -6.49 -10.04 19.92
CA THR A 317 -6.82 -8.62 20.05
C THR A 317 -6.44 -7.89 18.75
N PRO A 318 -7.15 -6.80 18.37
CA PRO A 318 -6.79 -6.03 17.17
C PRO A 318 -5.49 -5.23 17.36
N VAL A 319 -5.11 -4.93 18.61
CA VAL A 319 -3.92 -4.16 18.98
C VAL A 319 -3.11 -4.85 20.08
N PHE A 320 -1.87 -4.39 20.26
CA PHE A 320 -1.08 -4.62 21.46
C PHE A 320 -1.57 -3.71 22.59
N LEU A 321 -1.79 -4.26 23.78
CA LEU A 321 -2.36 -3.52 24.90
C LEU A 321 -1.22 -2.89 25.67
N SER A 322 -1.26 -1.57 25.83
CA SER A 322 -0.29 -0.85 26.67
C SER A 322 -0.82 -0.73 28.10
N LYS A 323 0.08 -0.50 29.06
CA LYS A 323 -0.28 -0.21 30.45
C LYS A 323 -0.88 1.18 30.64
N THR A 324 -0.62 2.07 29.70
CA THR A 324 -1.07 3.48 29.75
C THR A 324 -2.42 3.71 29.09
N GLU A 325 -2.94 2.72 28.37
CA GLU A 325 -4.22 2.84 27.65
C GLU A 325 -5.40 2.65 28.60
N GLN A 326 -6.43 3.51 28.46
CA GLN A 326 -7.69 3.32 29.16
C GLN A 326 -8.54 2.24 28.47
N LEU A 327 -8.75 1.13 29.18
CA LEU A 327 -9.49 -0.02 28.67
C LEU A 327 -10.86 -0.14 29.32
N SER A 328 -11.86 -0.62 28.58
CA SER A 328 -13.19 -0.92 29.12
C SER A 328 -13.89 -2.05 28.38
N VAL A 329 -14.79 -2.75 29.06
CA VAL A 329 -15.70 -3.73 28.46
C VAL A 329 -17.13 -3.19 28.51
N GLU A 330 -17.79 -3.17 27.36
CA GLU A 330 -19.21 -2.87 27.23
C GLU A 330 -19.98 -4.19 27.07
N LEU A 331 -21.03 -4.34 27.87
CA LEU A 331 -21.91 -5.50 27.88
C LEU A 331 -23.33 -5.05 27.53
N SER A 332 -23.98 -5.73 26.59
CA SER A 332 -25.38 -5.47 26.25
C SER A 332 -26.21 -6.74 26.26
N TRP A 333 -27.35 -6.74 26.94
CA TRP A 333 -28.26 -7.88 27.06
C TRP A 333 -29.69 -7.40 27.32
N ASN A 334 -30.70 -8.03 26.71
CA ASN A 334 -32.13 -7.73 26.96
C ASN A 334 -32.50 -6.22 26.92
N GLY A 335 -31.83 -5.44 26.06
CA GLY A 335 -32.03 -3.99 25.94
C GLY A 335 -31.35 -3.14 27.03
N LYS A 336 -30.59 -3.74 27.94
CA LYS A 336 -29.69 -3.07 28.90
C LYS A 336 -28.27 -3.00 28.34
N GLU A 337 -27.53 -1.98 28.74
CA GLU A 337 -26.12 -1.78 28.40
C GLU A 337 -25.36 -1.26 29.62
N GLU A 338 -24.19 -1.83 29.89
CA GLU A 338 -23.30 -1.40 30.95
C GLU A 338 -21.85 -1.37 30.49
N ARG A 339 -21.10 -0.39 31.00
CA ARG A 339 -19.67 -0.22 30.73
C ARG A 339 -18.86 -0.40 32.01
N ILE A 340 -17.83 -1.25 31.92
CA ILE A 340 -16.92 -1.57 33.01
C ILE A 340 -15.53 -1.07 32.62
N VAL A 341 -15.01 -0.07 33.33
CA VAL A 341 -13.62 0.40 33.15
C VAL A 341 -12.68 -0.61 33.80
N LEU A 342 -11.57 -0.90 33.12
CA LEU A 342 -10.55 -1.83 33.59
C LEU A 342 -9.32 -1.08 34.08
N GLU A 343 -8.70 -1.62 35.13
CA GLU A 343 -7.42 -1.17 35.67
C GLU A 343 -6.35 -2.23 35.40
N ASP A 344 -5.14 -1.80 35.02
CA ASP A 344 -3.97 -2.69 34.95
C ASP A 344 -3.58 -3.17 36.35
N LYS A 345 -3.52 -4.49 36.54
CA LYS A 345 -3.06 -5.15 37.77
C LYS A 345 -1.61 -5.64 37.65
N GLY A 346 -0.96 -5.40 36.52
CA GLY A 346 0.43 -5.74 36.26
C GLY A 346 0.61 -7.09 35.58
N GLU A 347 1.86 -7.54 35.59
CA GLU A 347 2.31 -8.76 34.90
C GLU A 347 2.25 -9.97 35.83
N LYS A 348 1.72 -11.11 35.35
CA LYS A 348 1.61 -12.37 36.11
C LYS A 348 2.55 -13.47 35.63
#